data_AF-A0A944ZNB2-F1
#
_entry.id   AF-A0A944ZNB2-F1
#
_cell.length_a   1.000
_cell.length_b   1.000
_cell.length_c   1.000
_cell.angle_alpha   90.00
_cell.angle_beta   90.00
_cell.angle_gamma   90.00
#
_symmetry.space_group_name_H-M   'P 1'
#
loop_
_entity.id
_entity.type
_entity.pdbx_description
1 polymer ?
#
loop_
_entity_poly.entity_id
_entity_poly.type
_entity_poly.pdbx_seq_one_letter_code
_entity_poly.pdbx_strand_id
1 'polypeptide(L)'
;MPPKRPAIIVVDPLLSYLVGDEDNSANVSGFFDVLMAYAARSWCTVLLVHHLTKKAKPTSLKHVHNMIRGSAVLRHRSRMVLGLISPCTGVRVSGITKNNFLENDVSWAEIQIKLEKGCPVAISENQRPRNKKPARQQGHSSLLEAIIDLIADGNRVTRPA
;
A
#
# COMPACT_ATOMS: atom_id res chain seq x y z
N MET A 1 33.67 1.62 0.99
CA MET A 1 32.47 1.23 0.23
C MET A 1 31.47 2.36 0.31
N PRO A 2 30.82 2.79 -0.78
CA PRO A 2 29.71 3.72 -0.68
C PRO A 2 28.60 3.10 0.18
N PRO A 3 27.84 3.90 0.95
CA PRO A 3 26.79 3.39 1.81
C PRO A 3 25.74 2.66 0.96
N LYS A 4 25.38 1.45 1.39
CA LYS A 4 24.37 0.62 0.72
C LYS A 4 23.02 1.35 0.79
N ARG A 5 22.43 1.65 -0.37
CA ARG A 5 21.13 2.32 -0.45
C ARG A 5 20.03 1.37 0.05
N PRO A 6 19.03 1.87 0.79
CA PRO A 6 17.92 1.03 1.24
C PRO A 6 17.06 0.59 0.04
N ALA A 7 16.60 -0.66 0.03
CA ALA A 7 15.62 -1.12 -0.95
C ALA A 7 14.20 -0.61 -0.63
N ILE A 8 13.91 -0.45 0.66
CA ILE A 8 12.62 0.04 1.16
C ILE A 8 12.83 1.04 2.30
N ILE A 9 11.99 2.08 2.34
CA ILE A 9 11.82 2.98 3.46
C ILE A 9 10.39 2.81 3.97
N VAL A 10 10.24 2.62 5.27
CA VAL A 10 8.94 2.52 5.93
C VAL A 10 8.75 3.72 6.84
N VAL A 11 7.63 4.42 6.70
CA VAL A 11 7.22 5.52 7.58
C VAL A 11 5.94 5.11 8.28
N ASP A 12 6.02 4.88 9.59
CA ASP A 12 4.91 4.35 10.39
C ASP A 12 4.83 5.00 11.79
N PRO A 13 3.73 5.72 12.11
CA PRO A 13 2.68 6.19 11.20
C PRO A 13 3.16 7.45 10.46
N LEU A 14 2.69 7.66 9.23
CA LEU A 14 3.01 8.85 8.41
C LEU A 14 2.84 10.16 9.19
N LEU A 15 1.75 10.27 9.96
CA LEU A 15 1.37 11.50 10.66
C LEU A 15 2.41 11.93 11.70
N SER A 16 3.19 11.01 12.28
CA SER A 16 4.24 11.35 13.25
C SER A 16 5.42 12.10 12.63
N TYR A 17 5.55 12.07 11.31
CA TYR A 17 6.65 12.70 10.57
C TYR A 17 6.18 13.84 9.68
N LEU A 18 4.86 14.07 9.61
CA LEU A 18 4.29 15.20 8.89
C LEU A 18 4.44 16.47 9.74
N VAL A 19 5.08 17.49 9.19
CA VAL A 19 5.18 18.79 9.85
C VAL A 19 3.92 19.61 9.51
N GLY A 20 3.16 19.97 10.55
CA GLY A 20 1.94 20.77 10.48
C GLY A 20 0.66 19.95 10.29
N ASP A 21 -0.24 20.37 9.41
CA ASP A 21 -1.61 19.83 9.33
C ASP A 21 -1.78 18.85 8.15
N GLU A 22 -2.34 17.67 8.41
CA GLU A 22 -2.62 16.64 7.40
C GLU A 22 -3.79 16.97 6.48
N ASP A 23 -4.67 17.85 6.94
CA ASP A 23 -5.79 18.35 6.13
C ASP A 23 -5.33 19.51 5.22
N ASN A 24 -4.13 20.07 5.44
CA ASN A 24 -3.51 21.08 4.59
C ASN A 24 -2.73 20.43 3.42
N SER A 25 -3.15 20.71 2.20
CA SER A 25 -2.53 20.17 0.98
C SER A 25 -1.09 20.58 0.78
N ALA A 26 -0.67 21.77 1.21
CA ALA A 26 0.69 22.26 1.05
C ALA A 26 1.67 21.47 1.93
N ASN A 27 1.31 21.24 3.20
CA ASN A 27 2.10 20.46 4.15
C ASN A 27 2.28 19.02 3.65
N VAL A 28 1.19 18.37 3.24
CA VAL A 28 1.23 17.01 2.69
C VAL A 28 2.01 16.95 1.38
N SER A 29 1.86 17.94 0.50
CA SER A 29 2.58 17.96 -0.78
C SER A 29 4.09 18.07 -0.57
N GLY A 30 4.54 19.00 0.29
CA GLY A 30 5.95 19.16 0.60
C GLY A 30 6.57 17.89 1.20
N PHE A 31 5.85 17.21 2.08
CA PHE A 31 6.27 15.91 2.62
C PHE A 31 6.44 14.85 1.52
N PHE A 32 5.47 14.73 0.60
CA PHE A 32 5.55 13.82 -0.53
C PHE A 32 6.68 14.17 -1.50
N ASP A 33 6.92 15.46 -1.76
CA ASP A 33 7.99 15.90 -2.68
C ASP A 33 9.36 15.43 -2.18
N VAL A 34 9.63 15.54 -0.87
CA VAL A 34 10.88 15.05 -0.27
C VAL A 34 11.02 13.54 -0.43
N LEU A 35 9.98 12.77 -0.13
CA LEU A 35 10.01 11.31 -0.23
C LEU A 35 10.14 10.83 -1.68
N MET A 36 9.42 11.47 -2.60
CA MET A 36 9.49 11.17 -4.03
C MET A 36 10.85 11.51 -4.61
N ALA A 37 11.42 12.66 -4.26
CA ALA A 37 12.77 13.04 -4.69
C ALA A 37 13.82 12.05 -4.15
N TYR A 38 13.69 11.63 -2.90
CA TYR A 38 14.57 10.62 -2.33
C TYR A 38 14.43 9.29 -3.08
N ALA A 39 13.20 8.78 -3.24
CA ALA A 39 12.91 7.51 -3.93
C ALA A 39 13.42 7.51 -5.37
N ALA A 40 13.24 8.62 -6.10
CA ALA A 40 13.74 8.76 -7.47
C ALA A 40 15.27 8.74 -7.55
N ARG A 41 15.97 9.27 -6.54
CA ARG A 41 17.44 9.28 -6.49
C ARG A 41 18.04 7.97 -6.00
N SER A 42 17.39 7.33 -5.02
CA SER A 42 17.89 6.13 -4.35
C SER A 42 17.39 4.82 -4.97
N TRP A 43 16.29 4.90 -5.73
CA TRP A 43 15.56 3.78 -6.32
C TRP A 43 15.01 2.85 -5.26
N CYS A 44 14.58 3.43 -4.14
CA CYS A 44 13.93 2.71 -3.05
C CYS A 44 12.41 2.78 -3.19
N THR A 45 11.74 1.74 -2.71
CA THR A 45 10.29 1.78 -2.46
C THR A 45 10.03 2.55 -1.17
N VAL A 46 9.04 3.44 -1.17
CA VAL A 46 8.58 4.13 0.04
C VAL A 46 7.21 3.57 0.43
N LEU A 47 7.13 2.96 1.61
CA LEU A 47 5.92 2.44 2.21
C LEU A 47 5.48 3.40 3.32
N LEU A 48 4.26 3.91 3.18
CA LEU A 48 3.65 4.85 4.13
C LEU A 48 2.50 4.14 4.84
N VAL A 49 2.55 4.09 6.17
CA VAL A 49 1.45 3.56 6.99
C VAL A 49 0.57 4.72 7.42
N HIS A 50 -0.71 4.66 7.02
CA HIS A 50 -1.69 5.70 7.31
C HIS A 50 -2.88 5.11 8.06
N HIS A 51 -3.22 5.72 9.19
CA HIS A 51 -4.41 5.37 9.95
C HIS A 51 -5.62 6.10 9.37
N LEU A 52 -6.74 5.39 9.25
CA LEU A 52 -8.03 6.04 9.01
C LEU A 52 -8.43 6.88 10.23
N THR A 53 -9.47 7.72 10.08
CA THR A 53 -9.97 8.55 11.20
C THR A 53 -10.35 7.69 12.42
N LYS A 54 -10.23 8.22 13.65
CA LYS A 54 -10.44 7.47 14.92
C LYS A 54 -11.81 6.77 15.06
N LYS A 55 -12.80 7.12 14.23
CA LYS A 55 -14.14 6.51 14.23
C LYS A 55 -14.47 5.78 12.92
N ALA A 56 -13.52 5.67 12.00
CA ALA A 56 -13.70 4.93 10.76
C ALA A 56 -13.92 3.45 11.06
N LYS A 57 -15.01 2.90 10.52
CA LYS A 57 -15.32 1.46 10.56
C LYS A 57 -15.51 0.99 9.11
N PRO A 58 -14.43 0.87 8.33
CA PRO A 58 -14.56 0.43 6.95
C PRO A 58 -15.08 -1.01 6.93
N THR A 59 -16.15 -1.24 6.18
CA THR A 59 -16.74 -2.56 5.93
C THR A 59 -16.38 -3.11 4.55
N SER A 60 -15.72 -2.29 3.72
CA SER A 60 -15.28 -2.65 2.38
C SER A 60 -14.03 -1.87 1.99
N LEU A 61 -13.26 -2.38 1.03
CA LEU A 61 -12.06 -1.69 0.51
C LEU A 61 -12.41 -0.34 -0.14
N LYS A 62 -13.62 -0.22 -0.71
CA LYS A 62 -14.14 1.07 -1.19
C LYS A 62 -14.32 2.07 -0.05
N HIS A 63 -14.83 1.61 1.10
CA HIS A 63 -14.89 2.46 2.30
C HIS A 63 -13.50 2.87 2.76
N VAL A 64 -12.53 1.96 2.78
CA VAL A 64 -11.14 2.31 3.10
C VAL A 64 -10.63 3.42 2.19
N HIS A 65 -10.79 3.27 0.87
CA HIS A 65 -10.37 4.27 -0.11
C HIS A 65 -10.97 5.65 0.17
N ASN A 66 -12.28 5.69 0.42
CA ASN A 66 -13.03 6.92 0.65
C ASN A 66 -12.69 7.56 2.01
N MET A 67 -12.32 6.74 3.00
CA MET A 67 -12.01 7.16 4.37
C MET A 67 -10.54 7.53 4.60
N ILE A 68 -9.68 7.45 3.58
CA ILE A 68 -8.30 7.97 3.65
C ILE A 68 -8.37 9.42 4.13
N ARG A 69 -7.83 9.67 5.32
CA ARG A 69 -7.80 10.99 5.95
C ARG A 69 -6.79 11.91 5.26
N GLY A 70 -6.98 13.21 5.41
CA GLY A 70 -6.05 14.25 4.98
C GLY A 70 -6.41 14.82 3.62
N SER A 71 -5.51 15.68 3.13
CA SER A 71 -5.62 16.24 1.79
C SER A 71 -5.77 15.14 0.73
N ALA A 72 -6.61 15.39 -0.28
CA ALA A 72 -6.75 14.52 -1.45
C ALA A 72 -5.40 14.15 -2.10
N VAL A 73 -4.36 14.95 -1.85
CA VAL A 73 -2.95 14.69 -2.18
C VAL A 73 -2.49 13.28 -1.78
N LEU A 74 -2.83 12.79 -0.57
CA LEU A 74 -2.45 11.42 -0.13
C LEU A 74 -2.95 10.37 -1.11
N ARG A 75 -4.22 10.49 -1.51
CA ARG A 75 -4.85 9.59 -2.48
C ARG A 75 -4.28 9.79 -3.87
N HIS A 76 -4.07 11.03 -4.31
CA HIS A 76 -3.63 11.33 -5.68
C HIS A 76 -2.17 11.00 -5.94
N ARG A 77 -1.27 11.29 -4.99
CA ARG A 77 0.18 11.12 -5.16
C ARG A 77 0.70 9.72 -4.86
N SER A 78 -0.02 8.94 -4.04
CA SER A 78 0.32 7.53 -3.84
C SER A 78 0.14 6.76 -5.15
N ARG A 79 1.17 6.06 -5.62
CA ARG A 79 1.08 5.23 -6.85
C ARG A 79 0.21 3.99 -6.65
N MET A 80 0.19 3.48 -5.41
CA MET A 80 -0.66 2.39 -4.98
C MET A 80 -1.19 2.68 -3.58
N VAL A 81 -2.40 2.23 -3.29
CA VAL A 81 -2.97 2.26 -1.93
C VAL A 81 -3.51 0.88 -1.57
N LEU A 82 -2.92 0.27 -0.54
CA LEU A 82 -3.39 -0.97 0.06
C LEU A 82 -4.36 -0.64 1.21
N GLY A 83 -5.57 -1.18 1.13
CA GLY A 83 -6.53 -1.10 2.21
C GLY A 83 -6.48 -2.35 3.06
N LEU A 84 -6.36 -2.19 4.37
CA LEU A 84 -6.43 -3.29 5.33
C LEU A 84 -7.65 -3.08 6.24
N ILE A 85 -8.49 -4.09 6.35
CA ILE A 85 -9.66 -4.13 7.21
C ILE A 85 -9.45 -5.27 8.21
N SER A 86 -9.58 -4.96 9.49
CA SER A 86 -9.53 -5.96 10.56
C SER A 86 -10.93 -6.14 11.15
N PRO A 87 -11.78 -7.03 10.61
CA PRO A 87 -13.01 -7.40 11.27
C PRO A 87 -12.70 -8.08 12.60
N CYS A 88 -13.64 -7.99 13.55
CA CYS A 88 -13.52 -8.56 14.90
C CYS A 88 -13.31 -10.09 14.92
N THR A 89 -13.42 -10.75 13.78
CA THR A 89 -13.30 -12.21 13.58
C THR A 89 -11.86 -12.69 13.42
N GLY A 90 -10.86 -11.80 13.35
CA GLY A 90 -9.44 -12.15 13.26
C GLY A 90 -8.92 -12.40 11.83
N VAL A 91 -9.79 -12.50 10.83
CA VAL A 91 -9.41 -12.59 9.40
C VAL A 91 -9.30 -11.19 8.83
N ARG A 92 -8.11 -10.72 8.44
CA ARG A 92 -7.94 -9.38 7.87
C ARG A 92 -8.23 -9.42 6.38
N VAL A 93 -8.99 -8.46 5.88
CA VAL A 93 -9.17 -8.29 4.43
C VAL A 93 -8.16 -7.25 3.96
N SER A 94 -7.30 -7.63 3.02
CA SER A 94 -6.38 -6.71 2.36
C SER A 94 -6.77 -6.59 0.89
N GLY A 95 -6.53 -5.44 0.29
CA GLY A 95 -6.61 -5.34 -1.16
C GLY A 95 -6.22 -3.98 -1.70
N ILE A 96 -6.05 -3.93 -3.00
CA ILE A 96 -5.59 -2.75 -3.71
C ILE A 96 -6.77 -1.82 -3.94
N THR A 97 -6.78 -0.66 -3.29
CA THR A 97 -7.84 0.36 -3.47
C THR A 97 -7.52 1.37 -4.56
N LYS A 98 -6.23 1.50 -4.91
CA LYS A 98 -5.73 2.31 -6.01
C LYS A 98 -4.48 1.64 -6.56
N ASN A 99 -4.35 1.59 -7.89
CA ASN A 99 -3.16 1.13 -8.58
C ASN A 99 -2.93 1.97 -9.83
N ASN A 100 -1.70 2.44 -10.02
CA ASN A 100 -1.27 3.11 -11.24
C ASN A 100 -0.33 2.26 -12.11
N PHE A 101 -0.05 1.00 -11.71
CA PHE A 101 0.93 0.12 -12.37
C PHE A 101 0.31 -1.01 -13.19
N LEU A 102 -0.79 -1.62 -12.71
CA LEU A 102 -1.37 -2.80 -13.35
C LEU A 102 -2.63 -2.46 -14.14
N GLU A 103 -2.75 -3.00 -15.35
CA GLU A 103 -3.92 -2.84 -16.23
C GLU A 103 -5.18 -3.59 -15.75
N ASN A 104 -5.03 -4.52 -14.79
CA ASN A 104 -6.13 -5.35 -14.29
C ASN A 104 -6.52 -5.04 -12.85
N ASP A 105 -7.83 -4.88 -12.67
CA ASP A 105 -8.55 -4.38 -11.50
C ASP A 105 -8.28 -5.10 -10.18
N VAL A 106 -8.08 -4.29 -9.13
CA VAL A 106 -8.52 -4.51 -7.75
C VAL A 106 -8.52 -5.98 -7.32
N SER A 107 -7.34 -6.51 -7.00
CA SER A 107 -7.21 -7.76 -6.25
C SER A 107 -7.43 -7.48 -4.76
N TRP A 108 -8.20 -8.35 -4.13
CA TRP A 108 -8.31 -8.42 -2.68
C TRP A 108 -8.10 -9.85 -2.24
N ALA A 109 -7.53 -9.98 -1.05
CA ALA A 109 -7.20 -11.24 -0.45
C ALA A 109 -7.55 -11.20 1.04
N GLU A 110 -8.09 -12.29 1.54
CA GLU A 110 -8.23 -12.50 2.98
C GLU A 110 -6.88 -12.95 3.52
N ILE A 111 -6.26 -12.16 4.38
CA ILE A 111 -5.01 -12.47 5.05
C ILE A 111 -5.32 -12.84 6.50
N GLN A 112 -4.97 -14.05 6.90
CA GLN A 112 -4.90 -14.38 8.32
C GLN A 112 -3.50 -14.09 8.83
N ILE A 113 -3.41 -13.41 9.98
CA ILE A 113 -2.13 -13.15 10.65
C ILE A 113 -2.14 -13.85 12.01
N LYS A 114 -1.17 -14.72 12.25
CA LYS A 114 -0.93 -15.37 13.54
C LYS A 114 0.39 -14.91 14.11
N LEU A 115 0.48 -14.94 15.44
CA LEU A 115 1.74 -14.73 16.12
C LEU A 115 2.48 -16.08 16.18
N GLU A 116 3.60 -16.17 15.49
CA GLU A 116 4.54 -17.27 15.61
C GLU A 116 5.79 -16.78 16.32
N LYS A 117 6.09 -17.35 17.49
CA LYS A 117 7.23 -16.94 18.34
C LYS A 117 7.26 -15.43 18.65
N GLY A 118 6.10 -14.81 18.76
CA GLY A 118 5.95 -13.37 19.00
C GLY A 118 6.01 -12.49 17.75
N CYS A 119 6.27 -13.07 16.57
CA CYS A 119 6.27 -12.35 15.30
C CYS A 119 4.95 -12.57 14.54
N PRO A 120 4.29 -11.53 14.02
CA PRO A 120 3.14 -11.69 13.15
C PRO A 120 3.55 -12.32 11.82
N VAL A 121 2.93 -13.44 11.47
CA VAL A 121 3.13 -14.21 10.24
C VAL A 121 1.80 -14.32 9.50
N ALA A 122 1.79 -14.01 8.20
CA ALA A 122 0.65 -14.26 7.34
C ALA A 122 0.56 -15.76 7.03
N ILE A 123 -0.59 -16.38 7.29
CA ILE A 123 -0.74 -17.85 7.31
C ILE A 123 -1.53 -18.38 6.11
N SER A 124 -2.47 -17.60 5.61
CA SER A 124 -3.34 -18.01 4.51
C SER A 124 -3.80 -16.80 3.73
N GLU A 125 -3.96 -17.03 2.43
CA GLU A 125 -4.41 -16.02 1.50
C GLU A 125 -5.46 -16.62 0.56
N ASN A 126 -6.72 -16.24 0.75
CA ASN A 126 -7.78 -16.61 -0.18
C ASN A 126 -8.07 -15.44 -1.12
N GLN A 127 -7.63 -15.56 -2.37
CA GLN A 127 -7.97 -14.61 -3.43
C GLN A 127 -9.36 -14.91 -3.98
N ARG A 128 -10.20 -13.89 -4.14
CA ARG A 128 -11.45 -14.02 -4.90
C ARG A 128 -11.46 -13.06 -6.08
N PRO A 129 -11.45 -13.55 -7.33
CA PRO A 129 -11.61 -12.69 -8.49
C PRO A 129 -13.01 -12.06 -8.48
N ARG A 130 -13.09 -10.74 -8.59
CA ARG A 130 -14.36 -10.04 -8.77
C ARG A 130 -14.69 -10.08 -10.27
N ASN A 131 -15.63 -10.97 -10.67
CA ASN A 131 -16.18 -11.11 -12.03
C ASN A 131 -15.17 -10.95 -13.19
N LYS A 132 -14.67 -12.05 -13.75
CA LYS A 132 -13.97 -12.02 -15.05
C LYS A 132 -14.76 -12.82 -16.10
N LYS A 133 -15.17 -12.15 -17.20
CA LYS A 133 -15.14 -12.81 -18.51
C LYS A 133 -13.70 -13.28 -18.76
N PRO A 134 -13.49 -14.47 -19.35
CA PRO A 134 -12.18 -15.11 -19.36
C PRO A 134 -11.22 -14.32 -20.27
N ALA A 135 -10.29 -13.61 -19.65
CA ALA A 135 -9.12 -13.05 -20.33
C ALA A 135 -7.89 -13.84 -19.89
N ARG A 136 -7.08 -14.23 -20.89
CA ARG A 136 -5.82 -14.98 -20.86
C ARG A 136 -5.13 -15.01 -19.48
N GLN A 137 -5.01 -16.21 -18.93
CA GLN A 137 -4.35 -16.48 -17.67
C GLN A 137 -2.82 -16.28 -17.79
N GLN A 138 -2.34 -15.14 -17.32
CA GLN A 138 -1.10 -15.03 -16.56
C GLN A 138 -1.48 -14.39 -15.23
N GLY A 139 -1.99 -15.21 -14.31
CA GLY A 139 -2.42 -14.76 -12.98
C GLY A 139 -1.38 -15.15 -11.94
N HIS A 140 -1.00 -14.20 -11.09
CA HIS A 140 -0.14 -14.43 -9.93
C HIS A 140 -0.84 -15.37 -8.93
N SER A 141 -0.09 -16.29 -8.32
CA SER A 141 -0.62 -17.32 -7.42
C SER A 141 -0.88 -16.84 -5.98
N SER A 142 -0.37 -15.67 -5.58
CA SER A 142 -0.64 -15.04 -4.27
C SER A 142 -0.50 -13.50 -4.29
N LEU A 143 -1.06 -12.81 -3.30
CA LEU A 143 -0.94 -11.37 -2.99
C LEU A 143 0.44 -11.11 -2.44
N LEU A 144 1.06 -12.08 -1.76
CA LEU A 144 2.47 -11.97 -1.40
C LEU A 144 3.32 -11.88 -2.68
N GLU A 145 3.09 -12.75 -3.66
CA GLU A 145 3.71 -12.63 -4.99
C GLU A 145 3.29 -11.35 -5.69
N ALA A 146 2.02 -10.94 -5.61
CA ALA A 146 1.59 -9.66 -6.18
C ALA A 146 2.28 -8.46 -5.50
N ILE A 147 2.54 -8.51 -4.19
CA ILE A 147 3.26 -7.48 -3.44
C ILE A 147 4.75 -7.54 -3.77
N ILE A 148 5.34 -8.72 -3.89
CA ILE A 148 6.75 -8.92 -4.24
C ILE A 148 7.00 -8.47 -5.68
N ASP A 149 6.19 -8.92 -6.63
CA ASP A 149 6.22 -8.50 -8.04
C ASP A 149 5.94 -7.01 -8.16
N LEU A 150 5.06 -6.45 -7.32
CA LEU A 150 4.80 -5.01 -7.31
C LEU A 150 5.93 -4.19 -6.67
N ILE A 151 6.65 -4.73 -5.69
CA ILE A 151 7.91 -4.14 -5.21
C ILE A 151 8.96 -4.24 -6.32
N ALA A 152 9.02 -5.34 -7.06
CA ALA A 152 9.93 -5.53 -8.18
C ALA A 152 9.61 -4.60 -9.38
N ASP A 153 8.34 -4.39 -9.70
CA ASP A 153 7.88 -3.47 -10.73
C ASP A 153 8.00 -2.01 -10.29
N GLY A 154 7.74 -1.71 -9.02
CA GLY A 154 8.04 -0.42 -8.41
C GLY A 154 9.54 -0.08 -8.54
N ASN A 155 10.40 -1.08 -8.41
CA ASN A 155 11.83 -0.93 -8.71
C ASN A 155 12.07 -0.69 -10.20
N ARG A 156 11.41 -1.41 -11.13
CA ARG A 156 11.57 -1.16 -12.59
C ARG A 156 11.20 0.26 -13.01
N VAL A 157 10.10 0.82 -12.49
CA VAL A 157 9.63 2.17 -12.85
C VAL A 157 10.46 3.28 -12.19
N THR A 158 11.23 2.96 -11.14
CA THR A 158 12.14 3.92 -10.48
C THR A 158 13.55 3.93 -11.05
N ARG A 159 13.90 2.98 -11.93
CA ARG A 159 15.15 3.03 -12.72
C ARG A 159 14.88 3.72 -14.06
N PRO A 160 15.64 4.76 -14.47
CA PRO A 160 15.72 5.11 -15.88
C PRO A 160 16.38 3.95 -16.66
N ALA A 161 15.97 3.80 -17.92
CA ALA A 161 16.58 2.88 -18.88
C ALA A 161 18.07 3.15 -19.07
#